data_AF-A0AAD7TTP7-F1
#
_entry.id   AF-A0AAD7TTP7-F1
#
_cell.length_a   1.000
_cell.length_b   1.000
_cell.length_c   1.000
_cell.angle_alpha   90.00
_cell.angle_beta   90.00
_cell.angle_gamma   90.00
#
_symmetry.space_group_name_H-M   'P 1'
#
loop_
_entity.id
_entity.type
_entity.pdbx_description
1 polymer ?
#
loop_
_entity_poly.entity_id
_entity_poly.type
_entity_poly.pdbx_seq_one_letter_code
_entity_poly.pdbx_strand_id
1 'polypeptide(L)'
;MATQDGVPLPQPLPVDEKLAAFDSVPLFMKSLPEDAADDVAISALQSLAYEGTPDEIAQNFKEQGNDYFKGKRYREALGFYTQGVDAKPTDNTTLEALLCNRAACNLELQNYGSVLRDCSKAISVNPKCSKAYYRSALALIALERYDEALDCCDRCLQFDKENKAVQATREKAAKLKEAKERRERERQERIRQEQLKQERLRAAYKERNIIVVPVPDTVAQNPYEPDFDPEDPTHNTLILPVLFLYPQYATSDLISHFQEDTPFSAHLSAMFPPNAPQPEWDKKGEYVDGNLVV
;
A
#
# COMPACT_ATOMS: atom_id res chain seq x y z
N MET A 1 -2.71 -45.76 -60.23
CA MET A 1 -1.95 -44.84 -59.36
C MET A 1 -2.96 -44.12 -58.47
N ALA A 2 -3.16 -44.61 -57.25
CA ALA A 2 -4.06 -44.00 -56.28
C ALA A 2 -3.28 -42.99 -55.45
N THR A 3 -3.78 -41.75 -55.42
CA THR A 3 -3.25 -40.63 -54.64
C THR A 3 -3.57 -40.82 -53.16
N GLN A 4 -2.56 -40.72 -52.31
CA GLN A 4 -2.73 -40.69 -50.85
C GLN A 4 -3.39 -39.37 -50.45
N ASP A 5 -4.63 -39.47 -49.95
CA ASP A 5 -5.32 -38.37 -49.27
C ASP A 5 -4.58 -38.03 -47.97
N GLY A 6 -4.05 -36.80 -47.91
CA GLY A 6 -3.44 -36.25 -46.72
C GLY A 6 -4.48 -36.02 -45.63
N VAL A 7 -4.41 -36.79 -44.55
CA VAL A 7 -5.18 -36.54 -43.33
C VAL A 7 -4.83 -35.16 -42.80
N PRO A 8 -5.80 -34.23 -42.63
CA PRO A 8 -5.53 -32.92 -42.04
C PRO A 8 -4.99 -33.11 -40.61
N LEU A 9 -3.88 -32.46 -40.29
CA LEU A 9 -3.37 -32.43 -38.92
C LEU A 9 -4.48 -31.91 -37.98
N PRO A 10 -4.74 -32.59 -36.85
CA PRO A 10 -5.80 -32.18 -35.92
C PRO A 10 -5.53 -30.75 -35.45
N GLN A 11 -6.59 -29.93 -35.45
CA GLN A 11 -6.50 -28.55 -34.99
C GLN A 11 -6.08 -28.53 -33.50
N PRO A 12 -5.27 -27.56 -33.06
CA PRO A 12 -4.84 -27.50 -31.66
C PRO A 12 -6.07 -27.33 -30.76
N LEU A 13 -6.28 -28.27 -29.83
CA LEU A 13 -7.36 -28.19 -28.85
C LEU A 13 -7.33 -26.85 -28.08
N PRO A 14 -8.49 -26.27 -27.72
CA PRO A 14 -8.59 -25.12 -26.83
C PRO A 14 -7.81 -25.34 -25.53
N VAL A 15 -7.22 -24.27 -24.99
CA VAL A 15 -6.36 -24.36 -23.79
C VAL A 15 -7.10 -24.98 -22.61
N ASP A 16 -8.37 -24.61 -22.40
CA ASP A 16 -9.17 -25.13 -21.28
C ASP A 16 -9.46 -26.63 -21.43
N GLU A 17 -9.67 -27.12 -22.65
CA GLU A 17 -9.90 -28.54 -22.92
C GLU A 17 -8.61 -29.35 -22.72
N LYS A 18 -7.46 -28.78 -23.09
CA LYS A 18 -6.13 -29.38 -22.79
C LYS A 18 -5.88 -29.46 -21.29
N LEU A 19 -6.21 -28.42 -20.54
CA LEU A 19 -6.03 -28.39 -19.09
C LEU A 19 -6.97 -29.36 -18.38
N ALA A 20 -8.21 -29.51 -18.85
CA ALA A 20 -9.14 -30.52 -18.35
C ALA A 20 -8.64 -31.95 -18.63
N ALA A 21 -8.05 -32.18 -19.80
CA ALA A 21 -7.41 -33.45 -20.11
C ALA A 21 -6.25 -33.74 -19.13
N PHE A 22 -5.35 -32.78 -18.88
CA PHE A 22 -4.26 -32.97 -17.91
C PHE A 22 -4.78 -33.29 -16.51
N ASP A 23 -5.81 -32.58 -16.04
CA ASP A 23 -6.38 -32.82 -14.71
C ASP A 23 -7.07 -34.19 -14.57
N SER A 24 -7.30 -34.92 -15.67
CA SER A 24 -7.90 -36.27 -15.68
C SER A 24 -6.91 -37.42 -15.91
N VAL A 25 -5.71 -37.11 -16.41
CA VAL A 25 -4.69 -38.13 -16.69
C VAL A 25 -3.91 -38.42 -15.41
N PRO A 26 -3.82 -39.69 -14.93
CA PRO A 26 -3.17 -40.05 -13.66
C PRO A 26 -1.74 -39.53 -13.50
N LEU A 27 -1.03 -39.35 -14.63
CA LEU A 27 0.31 -38.78 -14.69
C LEU A 27 0.38 -37.33 -14.17
N PHE A 28 -0.70 -36.55 -14.30
CA PHE A 28 -0.74 -35.11 -14.02
C PHE A 28 -1.83 -34.70 -13.01
N MET A 29 -2.54 -35.67 -12.41
CA MET A 29 -3.60 -35.41 -11.44
C MET A 29 -3.06 -34.78 -10.14
N LYS A 30 -3.78 -33.78 -9.62
CA LYS A 30 -3.46 -33.06 -8.36
C LYS A 30 -3.53 -33.92 -7.10
N SER A 31 -4.46 -34.89 -7.07
CA SER A 31 -4.75 -35.73 -5.91
C SER A 31 -5.43 -37.01 -6.38
N LEU A 32 -4.97 -38.14 -5.88
CA LEU A 32 -5.61 -39.43 -6.14
C LEU A 32 -6.95 -39.49 -5.39
N PRO A 33 -8.00 -40.09 -5.97
CA PRO A 33 -9.13 -40.58 -5.19
C PRO A 33 -8.61 -41.41 -4.02
N GLU A 34 -9.20 -41.29 -2.82
CA GLU A 34 -8.70 -41.99 -1.61
C GLU A 34 -8.58 -43.52 -1.81
N ASP A 35 -9.38 -44.08 -2.71
CA ASP A 35 -9.37 -45.52 -3.08
C ASP A 35 -8.26 -45.92 -4.08
N ALA A 36 -7.53 -44.95 -4.66
CA ALA A 36 -6.52 -45.16 -5.70
C ALA A 36 -5.09 -44.78 -5.26
N ALA A 37 -4.92 -44.33 -4.00
CA ALA A 37 -3.63 -43.90 -3.46
C ALA A 37 -2.61 -45.04 -3.32
N ASP A 38 -3.07 -46.28 -3.16
CA ASP A 38 -2.23 -47.48 -3.02
C ASP A 38 -1.99 -48.23 -4.35
N ASP A 39 -2.48 -47.70 -5.48
CA ASP A 39 -2.32 -48.37 -6.77
C ASP A 39 -0.89 -48.15 -7.32
N VAL A 40 -0.08 -49.22 -7.25
CA VAL A 40 1.31 -49.28 -7.72
C VAL A 40 1.44 -48.80 -9.17
N ALA A 41 0.41 -49.02 -10.00
CA ALA A 41 0.41 -48.58 -11.39
C ALA A 41 0.40 -47.04 -11.51
N ILE A 42 -0.33 -46.35 -10.64
CA ILE A 42 -0.43 -44.89 -10.69
C ILE A 42 0.84 -44.22 -10.15
N SER A 43 1.45 -44.82 -9.10
CA SER A 43 2.77 -44.40 -8.61
C SER A 43 3.87 -44.62 -9.65
N ALA A 44 3.82 -45.75 -10.38
CA ALA A 44 4.74 -46.02 -11.50
C ALA A 44 4.56 -44.99 -12.62
N LEU A 45 3.31 -44.64 -12.98
CA LEU A 45 3.04 -43.60 -13.96
C LEU A 45 3.60 -42.24 -13.50
N GLN A 46 3.35 -41.79 -12.27
CA GLN A 46 3.92 -40.53 -11.76
C GLN A 46 5.46 -40.52 -11.78
N SER A 47 6.09 -41.68 -11.58
CA SER A 47 7.55 -41.80 -11.67
C SER A 47 8.07 -41.59 -13.10
N LEU A 48 7.27 -41.90 -14.13
CA LEU A 48 7.61 -41.61 -15.53
C LEU A 48 7.74 -40.10 -15.80
N ALA A 49 7.05 -39.24 -15.04
CA ALA A 49 7.20 -37.79 -15.18
C ALA A 49 8.60 -37.28 -14.81
N TYR A 50 9.36 -38.08 -14.05
CA TYR A 50 10.74 -37.84 -13.66
C TYR A 50 11.73 -38.79 -14.37
N GLU A 51 11.28 -39.48 -15.41
CA GLU A 51 12.14 -40.36 -16.21
C GLU A 51 12.76 -39.57 -17.37
N GLY A 52 14.08 -39.47 -17.38
CA GLY A 52 14.84 -38.71 -18.38
C GLY A 52 16.05 -38.01 -17.78
N THR A 53 16.73 -37.20 -18.60
CA THR A 53 17.78 -36.32 -18.09
C THR A 53 17.17 -35.16 -17.29
N PRO A 54 17.90 -34.59 -16.30
CA PRO A 54 17.44 -33.42 -15.55
C PRO A 54 16.93 -32.26 -16.43
N ASP A 55 17.56 -32.06 -17.58
CA ASP A 55 17.21 -31.01 -18.54
C ASP A 55 15.91 -31.32 -19.30
N GLU A 56 15.67 -32.56 -19.70
CA GLU A 56 14.42 -32.99 -20.33
C GLU A 56 13.23 -32.90 -19.36
N ILE A 57 13.44 -33.31 -18.11
CA ILE A 57 12.44 -33.20 -17.04
C ILE A 57 12.09 -31.73 -16.80
N ALA A 58 13.11 -30.88 -16.65
CA ALA A 58 12.94 -29.44 -16.47
C ALA A 58 12.21 -28.79 -17.66
N GLN A 59 12.52 -29.20 -18.89
CA GLN A 59 11.86 -28.73 -20.10
C GLN A 59 10.38 -29.13 -20.14
N ASN A 60 10.07 -30.38 -19.80
CA ASN A 60 8.69 -30.87 -19.77
C ASN A 60 7.85 -30.09 -18.75
N PHE A 61 8.35 -29.92 -17.52
CA PHE A 61 7.69 -29.12 -16.50
C PHE A 61 7.56 -27.64 -16.88
N LYS A 62 8.54 -27.08 -17.61
CA LYS A 62 8.44 -25.72 -18.16
C LYS A 62 7.28 -25.59 -19.14
N GLU A 63 7.10 -26.56 -20.02
CA GLU A 63 6.03 -26.57 -21.04
C GLU A 63 4.66 -26.70 -20.38
N GLN A 64 4.50 -27.62 -19.44
CA GLN A 64 3.27 -27.74 -18.63
C GLN A 64 2.97 -26.43 -17.89
N GLY A 65 3.96 -25.87 -17.18
CA GLY A 65 3.81 -24.59 -16.50
C GLY A 65 3.38 -23.45 -17.44
N ASN A 66 3.89 -23.41 -18.67
CA ASN A 66 3.48 -22.42 -19.67
C ASN A 66 2.01 -22.57 -20.07
N ASP A 67 1.50 -23.79 -20.18
CA ASP A 67 0.10 -24.02 -20.54
C ASP A 67 -0.86 -23.65 -19.41
N TYR A 68 -0.52 -23.98 -18.16
CA TYR A 68 -1.28 -23.50 -17.00
C TYR A 68 -1.19 -21.97 -16.85
N PHE A 69 -0.05 -21.36 -17.18
CA PHE A 69 0.10 -19.90 -17.18
C PHE A 69 -0.80 -19.22 -18.22
N LYS A 70 -0.89 -19.77 -19.44
CA LYS A 70 -1.83 -19.29 -20.47
C LYS A 70 -3.28 -19.42 -20.01
N GLY A 71 -3.61 -20.49 -19.30
CA GLY A 71 -4.92 -20.69 -18.66
C GLY A 71 -5.17 -19.81 -17.43
N LYS A 72 -4.28 -18.87 -17.08
CA LYS A 72 -4.34 -18.00 -15.89
C LYS A 72 -4.41 -18.77 -14.56
N ARG A 73 -4.05 -20.04 -14.56
CA ARG A 73 -3.96 -20.91 -13.38
C ARG A 73 -2.58 -20.78 -12.74
N TYR A 74 -2.32 -19.60 -12.18
CA TYR A 74 -0.98 -19.21 -11.75
C TYR A 74 -0.44 -20.03 -10.56
N ARG A 75 -1.32 -20.52 -9.66
CA ARG A 75 -0.90 -21.37 -8.54
C ARG A 75 -0.41 -22.73 -9.01
N GLU A 76 -1.10 -23.33 -9.97
CA GLU A 76 -0.71 -24.59 -10.59
C GLU A 76 0.57 -24.43 -11.41
N ALA A 77 0.63 -23.39 -12.25
CA ALA A 77 1.83 -23.07 -13.02
C ALA A 77 3.06 -22.90 -12.12
N LEU A 78 2.89 -22.27 -10.94
CA LEU A 78 3.95 -22.13 -9.94
C LEU A 78 4.47 -23.49 -9.45
N GLY A 79 3.58 -24.47 -9.24
CA GLY A 79 3.94 -25.83 -8.85
C GLY A 79 4.83 -26.51 -9.89
N PHE A 80 4.40 -26.49 -11.16
CA PHE A 80 5.18 -27.07 -12.26
C PHE A 80 6.52 -26.39 -12.47
N TYR A 81 6.58 -25.05 -12.44
CA TYR A 81 7.88 -24.37 -12.52
C TYR A 81 8.79 -24.68 -11.33
N THR A 82 8.22 -24.93 -10.15
CA THR A 82 9.00 -25.34 -8.97
C THR A 82 9.59 -26.72 -9.16
N GLN A 83 8.79 -27.70 -9.62
CA GLN A 83 9.28 -29.04 -9.97
C GLN A 83 10.37 -28.99 -11.05
N GLY A 84 10.21 -28.14 -12.06
CA GLY A 84 11.24 -27.94 -13.09
C GLY A 84 12.54 -27.36 -12.55
N VAL A 85 12.49 -26.44 -11.58
CA VAL A 85 13.69 -25.92 -10.90
C VAL A 85 14.32 -26.98 -9.98
N ASP A 86 13.49 -27.77 -9.29
CA ASP A 86 13.92 -28.81 -8.35
C ASP A 86 14.58 -30.01 -9.06
N ALA A 87 14.25 -30.22 -10.35
CA ALA A 87 14.97 -31.16 -11.23
C ALA A 87 16.44 -30.79 -11.44
N LYS A 88 16.86 -29.56 -11.10
CA LYS A 88 18.23 -29.03 -11.23
C LYS A 88 18.79 -29.20 -12.65
N PRO A 89 18.17 -28.55 -13.65
CA PRO A 89 18.70 -28.56 -15.02
C PRO A 89 20.15 -28.06 -15.04
N THR A 90 20.97 -28.70 -15.87
CA THR A 90 22.35 -28.29 -16.12
C THR A 90 22.42 -27.15 -17.12
N ASP A 91 21.40 -27.01 -17.98
CA ASP A 91 21.26 -25.91 -18.91
C ASP A 91 20.79 -24.63 -18.21
N ASN A 92 21.70 -23.65 -18.18
CA ASN A 92 21.46 -22.31 -17.65
C ASN A 92 20.30 -21.59 -18.36
N THR A 93 20.06 -21.84 -19.66
CA THR A 93 18.99 -21.15 -20.38
C THR A 93 17.60 -21.65 -19.95
N THR A 94 17.48 -22.95 -19.74
CA THR A 94 16.27 -23.58 -19.18
C THR A 94 16.05 -23.15 -17.73
N LEU A 95 17.09 -23.13 -16.91
CA LEU A 95 17.02 -22.64 -15.52
C LEU A 95 16.58 -21.18 -15.44
N GLU A 96 17.16 -20.30 -16.25
CA GLU A 96 16.78 -18.87 -16.34
C GLU A 96 15.31 -18.72 -16.71
N ALA A 97 14.85 -19.45 -17.75
CA ALA A 97 13.47 -19.39 -18.20
C ALA A 97 12.48 -19.85 -17.13
N LEU A 98 12.78 -20.95 -16.43
CA LEU A 98 11.99 -21.47 -15.32
C LEU A 98 11.88 -20.45 -14.17
N LEU A 99 13.02 -19.89 -13.74
CA LEU A 99 13.04 -18.86 -12.68
C LEU A 99 12.25 -17.61 -13.09
N CYS A 100 12.41 -17.17 -14.34
CA CYS A 100 11.67 -16.04 -14.89
C CYS A 100 10.16 -16.28 -14.93
N ASN A 101 9.73 -17.47 -15.34
CA ASN A 101 8.31 -17.80 -15.42
C ASN A 101 7.70 -18.03 -14.04
N ARG A 102 8.45 -18.64 -13.11
CA ARG A 102 8.04 -18.73 -11.70
C ARG A 102 7.90 -17.36 -11.05
N ALA A 103 8.82 -16.43 -11.34
CA ALA A 103 8.73 -15.04 -10.92
C ALA A 103 7.48 -14.34 -11.51
N ALA A 104 7.09 -14.66 -12.75
CA ALA A 104 5.86 -14.14 -13.35
C ALA A 104 4.61 -14.62 -12.61
N CYS A 105 4.52 -15.92 -12.29
CA CYS A 105 3.44 -16.46 -11.47
C CYS A 105 3.37 -15.77 -10.10
N ASN A 106 4.52 -15.63 -9.43
CA ASN A 106 4.58 -14.97 -8.14
C ASN A 106 4.18 -13.49 -8.21
N LEU A 107 4.44 -12.80 -9.32
CA LEU A 107 4.03 -11.41 -9.53
C LEU A 107 2.51 -11.30 -9.64
N GLU A 108 1.87 -12.18 -10.43
CA GLU A 108 0.41 -12.25 -10.56
C GLU A 108 -0.28 -12.62 -9.23
N LEU A 109 0.39 -13.46 -8.43
CA LEU A 109 -0.06 -13.84 -7.08
C LEU A 109 0.31 -12.82 -5.99
N GLN A 110 0.94 -11.69 -6.34
CA GLN A 110 1.38 -10.64 -5.42
C GLN A 110 2.38 -11.09 -4.34
N ASN A 111 3.11 -12.18 -4.59
CA ASN A 111 4.15 -12.71 -3.73
C ASN A 111 5.49 -12.02 -3.99
N TYR A 112 5.57 -10.71 -3.76
CA TYR A 112 6.70 -9.87 -4.20
C TYR A 112 8.06 -10.32 -3.66
N GLY A 113 8.14 -10.81 -2.43
CA GLY A 113 9.39 -11.34 -1.86
C GLY A 113 9.93 -12.56 -2.64
N SER A 114 9.05 -13.44 -3.10
CA SER A 114 9.41 -14.60 -3.93
C SER A 114 9.83 -14.17 -5.33
N VAL A 115 9.18 -13.15 -5.92
CA VAL A 115 9.60 -12.56 -7.21
C VAL A 115 11.06 -12.11 -7.14
N LEU A 116 11.43 -11.36 -6.11
CA LEU A 116 12.81 -10.84 -5.97
C LEU A 116 13.83 -11.97 -5.81
N ARG A 117 13.49 -13.04 -5.08
CA ARG A 117 14.37 -14.20 -4.93
C ARG A 117 14.58 -14.92 -6.27
N ASP A 118 13.51 -15.13 -7.02
CA ASP A 118 13.56 -15.82 -8.32
C ASP A 118 14.29 -14.98 -9.36
N CYS A 119 14.00 -13.68 -9.43
CA CYS A 119 14.69 -12.77 -10.34
C CYS A 119 16.17 -12.59 -9.97
N SER A 120 16.53 -12.54 -8.68
CA SER A 120 17.94 -12.49 -8.27
C SER A 120 18.72 -13.72 -8.72
N LYS A 121 18.13 -14.92 -8.58
CA LYS A 121 18.71 -16.16 -9.12
C LYS A 121 18.80 -16.11 -10.65
N ALA A 122 17.75 -15.68 -11.34
CA ALA A 122 17.77 -15.57 -12.80
C ALA A 122 18.86 -14.60 -13.29
N ILE A 123 19.06 -13.46 -12.61
CA ILE A 123 20.13 -12.49 -12.92
C ILE A 123 21.51 -13.08 -12.63
N SER A 124 21.67 -13.92 -11.59
CA SER A 124 22.94 -14.61 -11.32
C SER A 124 23.31 -15.63 -12.42
N VAL A 125 22.31 -16.26 -13.04
CA VAL A 125 22.49 -17.20 -14.16
C VAL A 125 22.74 -16.43 -15.47
N ASN A 126 21.94 -15.40 -15.74
CA ASN A 126 22.08 -14.53 -16.89
C ASN A 126 21.96 -13.04 -16.48
N PRO A 127 23.10 -12.34 -16.35
CA PRO A 127 23.11 -10.91 -16.01
C PRO A 127 22.44 -9.99 -17.04
N LYS A 128 22.14 -10.48 -18.25
CA LYS A 128 21.48 -9.71 -19.31
C LYS A 128 20.00 -10.11 -19.50
N CYS A 129 19.37 -10.67 -18.47
CA CYS A 129 17.96 -11.04 -18.52
C CYS A 129 17.02 -9.84 -18.29
N SER A 130 16.59 -9.16 -19.35
CA SER A 130 15.67 -7.99 -19.25
C SER A 130 14.39 -8.31 -18.48
N LYS A 131 13.84 -9.53 -18.66
CA LYS A 131 12.59 -9.96 -18.01
C LYS A 131 12.72 -10.03 -16.49
N ALA A 132 13.86 -10.48 -15.97
CA ALA A 132 14.11 -10.56 -14.53
C ALA A 132 14.24 -9.16 -13.90
N TYR A 133 14.94 -8.24 -14.54
CA TYR A 133 15.01 -6.85 -14.08
C TYR A 133 13.65 -6.16 -14.11
N TYR A 134 12.89 -6.32 -15.19
CA TYR A 134 11.55 -5.75 -15.32
C TYR A 134 10.61 -6.22 -14.20
N ARG A 135 10.55 -7.54 -13.95
CA ARG A 135 9.71 -8.11 -12.88
C ARG A 135 10.19 -7.71 -11.49
N SER A 136 11.50 -7.61 -11.27
CA SER A 136 12.07 -7.10 -10.01
C SER A 136 11.64 -5.66 -9.76
N ALA A 137 11.73 -4.80 -10.77
CA ALA A 137 11.30 -3.41 -10.67
C ALA A 137 9.81 -3.29 -10.33
N LEU A 138 8.93 -4.09 -10.97
CA LEU A 138 7.51 -4.11 -10.64
C LEU A 138 7.25 -4.55 -9.20
N ALA A 139 7.91 -5.59 -8.72
CA ALA A 139 7.79 -6.07 -7.35
C ALA A 139 8.30 -5.03 -6.33
N LEU A 140 9.41 -4.35 -6.62
CA LEU A 140 9.97 -3.30 -5.76
C LEU A 140 9.07 -2.06 -5.70
N ILE A 141 8.43 -1.68 -6.82
CA ILE A 141 7.42 -0.62 -6.83
C ILE A 141 6.24 -0.99 -5.92
N ALA A 142 5.77 -2.23 -5.97
CA ALA A 142 4.69 -2.70 -5.11
C ALA A 142 5.06 -2.74 -3.62
N LEU A 143 6.34 -2.94 -3.30
CA LEU A 143 6.88 -2.86 -1.94
C LEU A 143 7.28 -1.43 -1.52
N GLU A 144 6.98 -0.42 -2.35
CA GLU A 144 7.39 0.98 -2.16
C GLU A 144 8.90 1.22 -1.99
N ARG A 145 9.73 0.31 -2.51
CA ARG A 145 11.20 0.38 -2.53
C ARG A 145 11.66 0.98 -3.85
N TYR A 146 11.33 2.26 -4.05
CA TYR A 146 11.47 2.92 -5.36
C TYR A 146 12.91 3.11 -5.82
N ASP A 147 13.86 3.34 -4.92
CA ASP A 147 15.28 3.47 -5.26
C ASP A 147 15.84 2.22 -5.90
N GLU A 148 15.55 1.07 -5.30
CA GLU A 148 15.99 -0.22 -5.82
C GLU A 148 15.28 -0.58 -7.13
N ALA A 149 14.02 -0.17 -7.29
CA ALA A 149 13.29 -0.33 -8.54
C ALA A 149 13.96 0.46 -9.69
N LEU A 150 14.38 1.69 -9.41
CA LEU A 150 15.10 2.53 -10.38
C LEU A 150 16.45 1.92 -10.76
N ASP A 151 17.22 1.41 -9.79
CA ASP A 151 18.49 0.72 -10.05
C ASP A 151 18.29 -0.53 -10.92
N CYS A 152 17.24 -1.33 -10.67
CA CYS A 152 16.90 -2.47 -11.53
C CYS A 152 16.59 -2.03 -12.97
N CYS A 153 15.80 -0.98 -13.15
CA CYS A 153 15.50 -0.43 -14.46
C CYS A 153 16.75 0.10 -15.16
N ASP A 154 17.60 0.87 -14.45
CA ASP A 154 18.81 1.47 -14.98
C ASP A 154 19.79 0.38 -15.46
N ARG A 155 20.01 -0.67 -14.66
CA ARG A 155 20.85 -1.81 -15.05
C ARG A 155 20.31 -2.53 -16.29
N CYS A 156 19.01 -2.72 -16.38
CA CYS A 156 18.39 -3.31 -17.58
C CYS A 156 18.63 -2.44 -18.82
N LEU A 157 18.42 -1.13 -18.69
CA LEU A 157 18.56 -0.18 -19.79
C LEU A 157 20.03 0.01 -20.23
N GLN A 158 21.02 -0.38 -19.43
CA GLN A 158 22.43 -0.38 -19.86
C GLN A 158 22.67 -1.33 -21.04
N PHE A 159 22.01 -2.49 -21.07
CA PHE A 159 22.17 -3.48 -22.14
C PHE A 159 20.97 -3.59 -23.09
N ASP A 160 19.76 -3.20 -22.66
CA ASP A 160 18.52 -3.23 -23.45
C ASP A 160 17.84 -1.85 -23.45
N LYS A 161 18.47 -0.91 -24.17
CA LYS A 161 18.09 0.52 -24.18
C LYS A 161 16.70 0.79 -24.74
N GLU A 162 16.24 -0.04 -25.67
CA GLU A 162 14.98 0.16 -26.40
C GLU A 162 13.76 -0.48 -25.71
N ASN A 163 13.97 -1.06 -24.51
CA ASN A 163 12.90 -1.70 -23.76
C ASN A 163 11.88 -0.69 -23.20
N LYS A 164 10.83 -0.43 -24.00
CA LYS A 164 9.76 0.51 -23.65
C LYS A 164 9.06 0.16 -22.33
N ALA A 165 8.91 -1.13 -22.02
CA ALA A 165 8.25 -1.57 -20.79
C ALA A 165 9.08 -1.18 -19.55
N VAL A 166 10.40 -1.34 -19.61
CA VAL A 166 11.31 -0.94 -18.52
C VAL A 166 11.40 0.59 -18.42
N GLN A 167 11.47 1.31 -19.53
CA GLN A 167 11.42 2.79 -19.53
C GLN A 167 10.16 3.32 -18.84
N ALA A 168 8.98 2.80 -19.21
CA ALA A 168 7.71 3.17 -18.58
C ALA A 168 7.68 2.82 -17.09
N THR A 169 8.25 1.68 -16.71
CA THR A 169 8.35 1.25 -15.30
C THR A 169 9.26 2.17 -14.48
N ARG A 170 10.39 2.60 -15.07
CA ARG A 170 11.31 3.57 -14.48
C ARG A 170 10.63 4.91 -14.25
N GLU A 171 9.92 5.44 -15.25
CA GLU A 171 9.17 6.69 -15.12
C GLU A 171 8.10 6.60 -14.03
N LYS A 172 7.38 5.47 -13.96
CA LYS A 172 6.42 5.20 -12.89
C LYS A 172 7.08 5.20 -11.52
N ALA A 173 8.21 4.50 -11.36
CA ALA A 173 8.96 4.46 -10.10
C ALA A 173 9.43 5.85 -9.66
N ALA A 174 9.96 6.66 -10.58
CA ALA A 174 10.41 8.02 -10.29
C ALA A 174 9.27 8.92 -9.79
N LYS A 175 8.11 8.91 -10.48
CA LYS A 175 6.93 9.68 -10.06
C LYS A 175 6.41 9.27 -8.68
N LEU A 176 6.40 7.96 -8.40
CA LEU A 176 5.98 7.45 -7.09
C LEU A 176 6.96 7.82 -5.98
N LYS A 177 8.26 7.78 -6.26
CA LYS A 177 9.31 8.24 -5.34
C LYS A 177 9.14 9.71 -4.97
N GLU A 178 9.01 10.59 -5.98
CA GLU A 178 8.80 12.02 -5.76
C GLU A 178 7.52 12.30 -4.96
N ALA A 179 6.43 11.57 -5.23
CA ALA A 179 5.19 11.70 -4.48
C ALA A 179 5.35 11.26 -3.01
N LYS A 180 6.08 10.17 -2.74
CA LYS A 180 6.37 9.70 -1.37
C LYS A 180 7.24 10.69 -0.61
N GLU A 181 8.31 11.18 -1.23
CA GLU A 181 9.18 12.19 -0.62
C GLU A 181 8.44 13.50 -0.34
N ARG A 182 7.59 13.96 -1.27
CA ARG A 182 6.76 15.16 -1.06
C ARG A 182 5.84 15.01 0.15
N ARG A 183 5.12 13.88 0.24
CA ARG A 183 4.24 13.58 1.38
C ARG A 183 5.00 13.54 2.70
N GLU A 184 6.18 12.94 2.71
CA GLU A 184 7.01 12.87 3.92
C GLU A 184 7.53 14.26 4.34
N ARG A 185 7.96 15.09 3.38
CA ARG A 185 8.37 16.49 3.65
C ARG A 185 7.21 17.32 4.20
N GLU A 186 6.03 17.23 3.60
CA GLU A 186 4.82 17.92 4.08
C GLU A 186 4.43 17.47 5.49
N ARG A 187 4.55 16.16 5.78
CA ARG A 187 4.29 15.60 7.11
C ARG A 187 5.30 16.11 8.14
N GLN A 188 6.59 16.12 7.81
CA GLN A 188 7.64 16.62 8.69
C GLN A 188 7.49 18.10 8.97
N GLU A 189 7.15 18.91 7.96
CA GLU A 189 6.91 20.33 8.13
C GLU A 189 5.69 20.59 9.03
N ARG A 190 4.59 19.84 8.86
CA ARG A 190 3.43 19.94 9.77
C ARG A 190 3.78 19.62 11.21
N ILE A 191 4.53 18.54 11.45
CA ILE A 191 4.97 18.16 12.79
C ILE A 191 5.87 19.25 13.39
N ARG A 192 6.78 19.81 12.58
CA ARG A 192 7.68 20.88 13.00
C ARG A 192 6.91 22.15 13.36
N GLN A 193 5.96 22.57 12.53
CA GLN A 193 5.12 23.75 12.79
C GLN A 193 4.30 23.57 14.06
N GLU A 194 3.73 22.39 14.26
CA GLU A 194 2.99 22.07 15.49
C GLU A 194 3.88 22.11 16.73
N GLN A 195 5.10 21.56 16.67
CA GLN A 195 6.07 21.63 17.76
C GLN A 195 6.46 23.08 18.09
N LEU A 196 6.77 23.88 17.06
CA LEU A 196 7.10 25.29 17.24
C LEU A 196 5.92 26.07 17.83
N LYS A 197 4.69 25.80 17.38
CA LYS A 197 3.47 26.37 17.93
C LYS A 197 3.32 26.02 19.41
N GLN A 198 3.46 24.76 19.77
CA GLN A 198 3.35 24.29 21.15
C GLN A 198 4.43 24.87 22.06
N GLU A 199 5.68 24.94 21.60
CA GLU A 199 6.78 25.55 22.35
C GLU A 199 6.53 27.04 22.60
N ARG A 200 6.06 27.76 21.57
CA ARG A 200 5.72 29.17 21.65
C ARG A 200 4.55 29.41 22.62
N LEU A 201 3.49 28.61 22.52
CA LEU A 201 2.34 28.68 23.42
C LEU A 201 2.76 28.42 24.87
N ARG A 202 3.62 27.41 25.09
CA ARG A 202 4.17 27.09 26.41
C ARG A 202 5.01 28.22 26.99
N ALA A 203 5.81 28.90 26.16
CA ALA A 203 6.57 30.07 26.58
C ALA A 203 5.63 31.23 26.98
N ALA A 204 4.62 31.52 26.15
CA ALA A 204 3.63 32.56 26.42
C ALA A 204 2.86 32.31 27.72
N TYR A 205 2.47 31.06 27.99
CA TYR A 205 1.82 30.69 29.26
C TYR A 205 2.71 30.94 30.47
N LYS A 206 4.00 30.59 30.36
CA LYS A 206 4.96 30.82 31.43
C LYS A 206 5.18 32.31 31.71
N GLU A 207 5.27 33.14 30.66
CA GLU A 207 5.43 34.59 30.79
C GLU A 207 4.21 35.26 31.42
N ARG A 208 3.00 34.77 31.11
CA ARG A 208 1.72 35.30 31.61
C ARG A 208 1.24 34.67 32.92
N ASN A 209 2.03 33.75 33.49
CA ASN A 209 1.67 32.96 34.67
C ASN A 209 0.35 32.19 34.51
N ILE A 210 0.06 31.70 33.30
CA ILE A 210 -1.11 30.87 33.00
C ILE A 210 -0.82 29.43 33.44
N ILE A 211 -1.71 28.88 34.27
CA ILE A 211 -1.61 27.51 34.77
C ILE A 211 -2.58 26.62 33.99
N VAL A 212 -2.05 25.66 33.24
CA VAL A 212 -2.86 24.65 32.55
C VAL A 212 -3.17 23.53 33.54
N VAL A 213 -4.45 23.38 33.88
CA VAL A 213 -4.93 22.28 34.73
C VAL A 213 -5.24 21.07 33.84
N PRO A 214 -4.62 19.90 34.07
CA PRO A 214 -4.92 18.71 33.29
C PRO A 214 -6.36 18.26 33.55
N VAL A 215 -7.14 18.11 32.48
CA VAL A 215 -8.52 17.62 32.54
C VAL A 215 -8.50 16.09 32.38
N PRO A 216 -9.26 15.31 33.18
CA PRO A 216 -9.35 13.86 32.99
C PRO A 216 -9.90 13.49 31.61
N ASP A 217 -9.39 12.39 31.02
CA ASP A 217 -9.78 11.87 29.69
C ASP A 217 -11.29 11.55 29.55
N THR A 218 -12.02 11.50 30.68
CA THR A 218 -13.46 11.26 30.72
C THR A 218 -14.31 12.47 30.33
N VAL A 219 -13.71 13.66 30.25
CA VAL A 219 -14.41 14.91 29.86
C VAL A 219 -14.23 15.13 28.37
N ALA A 220 -15.29 15.55 27.68
CA ALA A 220 -15.21 15.90 26.27
C ALA A 220 -14.12 16.96 26.05
N GLN A 221 -13.18 16.68 25.15
CA GLN A 221 -12.10 17.61 24.82
C GLN A 221 -12.69 18.86 24.16
N ASN A 222 -12.21 20.04 24.57
CA ASN A 222 -12.60 21.30 23.95
C ASN A 222 -12.11 21.30 22.49
N PRO A 223 -13.01 21.43 21.48
CA PRO A 223 -12.60 21.44 20.08
C PRO A 223 -11.84 22.70 19.67
N TYR A 224 -11.84 23.73 20.52
CA TYR A 224 -11.11 24.96 20.30
C TYR A 224 -9.83 24.95 21.12
N GLU A 225 -8.70 25.08 20.43
CA GLU A 225 -7.38 25.14 21.04
C GLU A 225 -6.92 26.60 21.15
N PRO A 226 -6.21 26.94 22.23
CA PRO A 226 -5.50 28.21 22.34
C PRO A 226 -4.57 28.47 21.15
N ASP A 227 -4.55 29.71 20.66
CA ASP A 227 -3.69 30.13 19.57
C ASP A 227 -3.22 31.59 19.76
N PHE A 228 -2.39 32.07 18.85
CA PHE A 228 -2.05 33.48 18.74
C PHE A 228 -2.95 34.16 17.73
N ASP A 229 -3.23 35.44 17.97
CA ASP A 229 -4.00 36.26 17.03
C ASP A 229 -3.25 36.42 15.70
N PRO A 230 -3.84 35.99 14.57
CA PRO A 230 -3.22 36.15 13.25
C PRO A 230 -3.22 37.62 12.78
N GLU A 231 -4.11 38.48 13.31
CA GLU A 231 -4.22 39.89 12.94
C GLU A 231 -3.27 40.78 13.74
N ASP A 232 -2.78 40.31 14.89
CA ASP A 232 -1.78 41.01 15.68
C ASP A 232 -0.42 41.02 14.95
N PRO A 233 0.11 42.20 14.55
CA PRO A 233 1.39 42.30 13.86
C PRO A 233 2.58 41.89 14.75
N THR A 234 2.41 41.88 16.07
CA THR A 234 3.42 41.37 17.01
C THR A 234 3.31 39.86 17.22
N HIS A 235 2.18 39.27 16.79
CA HIS A 235 1.79 37.88 17.01
C HIS A 235 1.95 37.44 18.48
N ASN A 236 1.81 38.34 19.43
CA ASN A 236 2.00 38.04 20.84
C ASN A 236 0.67 37.89 21.57
N THR A 237 -0.40 38.51 21.09
CA THR A 237 -1.74 38.41 21.68
C THR A 237 -2.24 36.96 21.62
N LEU A 238 -2.53 36.40 22.79
CA LEU A 238 -3.15 35.08 22.91
C LEU A 238 -4.66 35.15 22.67
N ILE A 239 -5.15 34.13 21.98
CA ILE A 239 -6.56 33.80 21.85
C ILE A 239 -6.83 32.55 22.67
N LEU A 240 -7.71 32.66 23.64
CA LEU A 240 -8.10 31.58 24.53
C LEU A 240 -9.59 31.26 24.34
N PRO A 241 -10.00 29.99 24.36
CA PRO A 241 -11.42 29.66 24.45
C PRO A 241 -11.91 29.92 25.87
N VAL A 242 -12.99 30.68 26.02
CA VAL A 242 -13.59 31.05 27.31
C VAL A 242 -15.03 30.56 27.39
N LEU A 243 -15.31 29.75 28.41
CA LEU A 243 -16.64 29.23 28.69
C LEU A 243 -17.34 30.11 29.73
N PHE A 244 -18.44 30.75 29.34
CA PHE A 244 -19.33 31.45 30.24
C PHE A 244 -20.35 30.46 30.80
N LEU A 245 -20.41 30.35 32.12
CA LEU A 245 -21.37 29.51 32.82
C LEU A 245 -22.44 30.40 33.46
N TYR A 246 -23.70 29.99 33.33
CA TYR A 246 -24.84 30.68 33.94
C TYR A 246 -25.55 29.73 34.91
N PRO A 247 -25.07 29.61 36.17
CA PRO A 247 -25.53 28.59 37.10
C PRO A 247 -27.02 28.70 37.44
N GLN A 248 -27.57 29.92 37.49
CA GLN A 248 -28.98 30.18 37.79
C GLN A 248 -29.93 29.48 36.81
N TYR A 249 -29.50 29.31 35.56
CA TYR A 249 -30.28 28.72 34.48
C TYR A 249 -29.69 27.41 33.94
N ALA A 250 -28.61 26.90 34.56
CA ALA A 250 -27.89 25.69 34.16
C ALA A 250 -27.54 25.66 32.66
N THR A 251 -27.15 26.81 32.11
CA THR A 251 -26.77 26.98 30.71
C THR A 251 -25.37 27.57 30.58
N SER A 252 -24.78 27.50 29.39
CA SER A 252 -23.42 27.95 29.12
C SER A 252 -23.25 28.40 27.68
N ASP A 253 -22.39 29.39 27.47
CA ASP A 253 -21.93 29.83 26.15
C ASP A 253 -20.42 29.68 26.04
N LEU A 254 -19.93 29.41 24.83
CA LEU A 254 -18.50 29.28 24.55
C LEU A 254 -18.07 30.34 23.55
N ILE A 255 -17.17 31.23 23.98
CA ILE A 255 -16.43 32.10 23.07
C ILE A 255 -15.16 31.36 22.68
N SER A 256 -15.10 30.87 21.45
CA SER A 256 -13.96 30.11 20.95
C SER A 256 -12.69 30.95 20.77
N HIS A 257 -12.85 32.24 20.45
CA HIS A 257 -11.75 33.17 20.17
C HIS A 257 -11.83 34.40 21.09
N PHE A 258 -11.44 34.23 22.35
CA PHE A 258 -11.35 35.34 23.31
C PHE A 258 -9.94 35.92 23.28
N GLN A 259 -9.78 37.15 22.81
CA GLN A 259 -8.49 37.85 22.82
C GLN A 259 -8.13 38.28 24.24
N GLU A 260 -6.89 38.03 24.67
CA GLU A 260 -6.47 38.27 26.06
C GLU A 260 -6.47 39.75 26.49
N ASP A 261 -6.39 40.67 25.54
CA ASP A 261 -6.38 42.11 25.76
C ASP A 261 -7.79 42.73 25.78
N THR A 262 -8.81 41.96 25.40
CA THR A 262 -10.20 42.41 25.41
C THR A 262 -10.80 42.21 26.81
N PRO A 263 -11.33 43.27 27.44
CA PRO A 263 -11.94 43.14 28.76
C PRO A 263 -13.24 42.32 28.67
N PHE A 264 -13.53 41.54 29.71
CA PHE A 264 -14.77 40.78 29.83
C PHE A 264 -16.02 41.64 29.59
N SER A 265 -16.01 42.89 30.07
CA SER A 265 -17.13 43.81 29.86
C SER A 265 -17.46 44.01 28.38
N ALA A 266 -16.47 44.12 27.49
CA ALA A 266 -16.72 44.31 26.06
C ALA A 266 -17.41 43.08 25.43
N HIS A 267 -17.01 41.88 25.86
CA HIS A 267 -17.67 40.65 25.44
C HIS A 267 -19.09 40.54 26.00
N LEU A 268 -19.31 40.89 27.28
CA LEU A 268 -20.63 40.92 27.89
C LEU A 268 -21.56 41.93 27.21
N SER A 269 -21.08 43.12 26.85
CA SER A 269 -21.86 44.10 26.10
C SER A 269 -22.32 43.57 24.73
N ALA A 270 -21.49 42.74 24.08
CA ALA A 270 -21.83 42.11 22.81
C ALA A 270 -22.82 40.94 22.97
N MET A 271 -22.67 40.15 24.03
CA MET A 271 -23.56 39.01 24.34
C MET A 271 -24.92 39.45 24.87
N PHE A 272 -24.95 40.50 25.71
CA PHE A 272 -26.14 41.00 26.40
C PHE A 272 -26.33 42.52 26.19
N PRO A 273 -26.55 42.99 24.95
CA PRO A 273 -26.69 44.42 24.68
C PRO A 273 -27.95 45.00 25.35
N PRO A 274 -27.91 46.23 25.87
CA PRO A 274 -29.04 46.83 26.61
C PRO A 274 -30.29 47.07 25.76
N ASN A 275 -30.14 47.12 24.43
CA ASN A 275 -31.23 47.38 23.49
C ASN A 275 -31.66 46.14 22.69
N ALA A 276 -31.14 44.95 23.04
CA ALA A 276 -31.46 43.70 22.35
C ALA A 276 -32.56 42.91 23.09
N PRO A 277 -33.32 42.06 22.38
CA PRO A 277 -34.24 41.14 23.03
C PRO A 277 -33.48 40.18 23.95
N GLN A 278 -34.03 39.96 25.15
CA GLN A 278 -33.44 39.05 26.14
C GLN A 278 -33.33 37.62 25.58
N PRO A 279 -32.30 36.85 25.99
CA PRO A 279 -32.21 35.43 25.64
C PRO A 279 -33.46 34.65 26.07
N GLU A 280 -33.86 33.64 25.30
CA GLU A 280 -35.09 32.86 25.57
C GLU A 280 -35.09 32.18 26.96
N TRP A 281 -33.90 31.87 27.49
CA TRP A 281 -33.73 31.26 28.79
C TRP A 281 -33.78 32.28 29.94
N ASP A 282 -33.56 33.57 29.69
CA ASP A 282 -33.62 34.62 30.71
C ASP A 282 -35.05 35.15 30.89
N LYS A 283 -35.84 34.42 31.67
CA LYS A 283 -37.25 34.76 31.93
C LYS A 283 -37.44 36.06 32.72
N LYS A 284 -36.40 36.52 33.42
CA LYS A 284 -36.48 37.70 34.31
C LYS A 284 -35.88 38.96 33.71
N GLY A 285 -35.17 38.87 32.59
CA GLY A 285 -34.48 40.00 31.97
C GLY A 285 -33.33 40.54 32.84
N GLU A 286 -32.70 39.66 33.61
CA GLU A 286 -31.60 40.02 34.53
C GLU A 286 -30.25 40.06 33.79
N TYR A 287 -30.13 39.40 32.63
CA TYR A 287 -28.91 39.30 31.85
C TYR A 287 -28.77 40.45 30.86
N VAL A 288 -28.38 41.61 31.38
CA VAL A 288 -28.13 42.84 30.63
C VAL A 288 -26.79 43.43 31.04
N ASP A 289 -26.05 43.96 30.07
CA ASP A 289 -24.81 44.69 30.32
C ASP A 289 -24.98 45.79 31.40
N GLY A 290 -24.03 45.87 32.32
CA GLY A 290 -24.07 46.74 33.50
C GLY A 290 -24.74 46.17 34.75
N ASN A 291 -25.57 45.13 34.64
CA ASN A 291 -26.20 44.43 35.77
C ASN A 291 -25.51 43.09 36.13
N LEU A 292 -24.57 42.65 35.30
CA LEU A 292 -23.86 41.38 35.45
C LEU A 292 -22.58 41.54 36.30
N VAL A 293 -22.29 40.51 37.09
CA VAL A 293 -21.03 40.35 37.83
C VAL A 293 -20.35 39.09 37.32
N VAL A 294 -19.10 39.23 36.86
CA VAL A 294 -18.25 38.14 36.35
C VAL A 294 -17.14 37.85 37.34
#